data_AF-A0A7Y4VXI3-F1
#
_entry.id   AF-A0A7Y4VXI3-F1
#
_cell.length_a   1.000
_cell.length_b   1.000
_cell.length_c   1.000
_cell.angle_alpha   90.00
_cell.angle_beta   90.00
_cell.angle_gamma   90.00
#
_symmetry.space_group_name_H-M   'P 1'
#
loop_
_entity.id
_entity.type
_entity.pdbx_description
1 polymer ?
#
loop_
_entity_poly.entity_id
_entity_poly.type
_entity_poly.pdbx_seq_one_letter_code
_entity_poly.pdbx_strand_id
1 'polypeptide(L)'
;MSYVGWNSKPEIVWDRPGFKQGVTIYRTLEGSRYAWRVPFDGVVTQAMAADLLCVSVMSINNWVRAGKLNELQVDGPSLIPLHEIKRVKGILDSQGRLYSE
;
A
#
# COMPACT_ATOMS: atom_id res chain seq x y z
N MET A 1 13.26 -6.57 25.19
CA MET A 1 12.93 -6.82 23.77
C MET A 1 12.36 -5.54 23.20
N SER A 2 13.21 -4.75 22.56
CA SER A 2 12.86 -3.43 22.03
C SER A 2 12.11 -3.62 20.72
N TYR A 3 10.84 -3.20 20.68
CA TYR A 3 10.09 -3.11 19.43
C TYR A 3 10.85 -2.18 18.50
N VAL A 4 11.39 -2.70 17.40
CA VAL A 4 12.01 -1.90 16.34
C VAL A 4 10.94 -0.93 15.85
N GLY A 5 11.05 0.32 16.27
CA GLY A 5 10.00 1.31 16.12
C GLY A 5 9.75 1.60 14.65
N TRP A 6 8.56 1.29 14.17
CA TRP A 6 7.99 1.73 12.90
C TRP A 6 7.64 3.24 12.96
N ASN A 7 8.52 4.06 13.54
CA ASN A 7 8.21 5.45 13.95
C ASN A 7 8.30 6.47 12.82
N SER A 8 8.59 6.04 11.59
CA SER A 8 8.62 6.93 10.43
C SER A 8 7.50 6.54 9.47
N LYS A 9 6.52 7.44 9.26
CA LYS A 9 5.54 7.28 8.17
C LYS A 9 6.33 7.02 6.87
N PRO A 10 5.98 6.01 6.06
CA PRO A 10 6.67 5.76 4.81
C PRO A 10 6.46 6.94 3.88
N GLU A 11 7.51 7.34 3.18
CA GLU A 11 7.43 8.33 2.12
C GLU A 11 7.06 7.60 0.82
N ILE A 12 5.92 7.97 0.24
CA ILE A 12 5.36 7.32 -0.94
C ILE A 12 5.49 8.25 -2.14
N VAL A 13 6.23 7.81 -3.14
CA VAL A 13 6.42 8.55 -4.39
C VAL A 13 5.82 7.74 -5.53
N TRP A 14 4.74 8.24 -6.10
CA TRP A 14 4.15 7.67 -7.32
C TRP A 14 4.99 8.08 -8.53
N ASP A 15 5.22 7.15 -9.45
CA ASP A 15 5.92 7.43 -10.71
C ASP A 15 5.13 8.47 -11.54
N ARG A 16 5.69 8.92 -12.66
CA ARG A 16 4.99 9.84 -13.58
C ARG A 16 3.57 9.34 -13.88
N PRO A 17 2.55 10.20 -13.78
CA PRO A 17 1.16 9.81 -13.98
C PRO A 17 0.97 9.20 -15.37
N GLY A 18 0.22 8.09 -15.42
CA GLY A 18 -0.05 7.36 -16.65
C GLY A 18 -0.54 5.94 -16.38
N PHE A 19 -0.98 5.25 -17.44
CA PHE A 19 -1.56 3.91 -17.36
C PHE A 19 -0.62 2.90 -16.66
N LYS A 20 0.69 3.00 -16.91
CA LYS A 20 1.72 2.13 -16.34
C LYS A 20 2.49 2.74 -15.15
N GLN A 21 1.86 3.62 -14.38
CA GLN A 21 2.52 4.25 -13.23
C GLN A 21 2.90 3.19 -12.16
N GLY A 22 4.14 3.15 -11.71
CA GLY A 22 4.56 2.40 -10.53
C GLY A 22 4.52 3.25 -9.26
N VAL A 23 5.05 2.70 -8.16
CA VAL A 23 5.24 3.43 -6.91
C VAL A 23 6.55 3.04 -6.24
N THR A 24 7.21 4.01 -5.63
CA THR A 24 8.38 3.79 -4.78
C THR A 24 8.02 4.15 -3.34
N ILE A 25 8.24 3.19 -2.43
CA ILE A 25 8.00 3.34 -0.98
C ILE A 25 9.35 3.45 -0.29
N TYR A 26 9.62 4.60 0.33
CA TYR A 26 10.82 4.83 1.11
C TYR A 26 10.54 4.64 2.59
N ARG A 27 11.41 3.91 3.29
CA ARG A 27 11.37 3.78 4.75
C ARG A 27 12.76 3.92 5.33
N THR A 28 12.83 4.54 6.51
CA THR A 28 14.05 4.61 7.30
C THR A 28 14.01 3.52 8.36
N LEU A 29 14.94 2.59 8.31
CA LEU A 29 15.12 1.53 9.31
C LEU A 29 16.56 1.62 9.83
N GLU A 30 16.72 1.76 11.14
CA GLU A 30 18.03 1.81 11.82
C GLU A 30 19.01 2.83 11.19
N GLY A 31 18.49 4.01 10.83
CA GLY A 31 19.28 5.08 10.19
C GLY A 31 19.56 4.87 8.70
N SER A 32 19.18 3.73 8.12
CA SER A 32 19.33 3.42 6.70
C SER A 32 18.02 3.65 5.94
N ARG A 33 18.08 4.30 4.77
CA ARG A 33 16.93 4.53 3.89
C ARG A 33 16.80 3.39 2.88
N TYR A 34 15.70 2.67 2.93
CA TYR A 34 15.33 1.59 2.03
C TYR A 34 14.29 2.07 1.03
N ALA A 35 14.44 1.69 -0.23
CA ALA A 35 13.51 2.01 -1.30
C ALA A 35 12.94 0.71 -1.88
N TRP A 36 11.63 0.51 -1.75
CA TRP A 36 10.90 -0.56 -2.43
C TRP A 36 10.21 -0.02 -3.66
N ARG A 37 10.66 -0.44 -4.83
CA ARG A 37 10.03 -0.09 -6.11
C ARG A 37 9.05 -1.16 -6.51
N VAL A 38 7.79 -0.77 -6.68
CA VAL A 38 6.72 -1.64 -7.15
C VAL A 38 6.32 -1.19 -8.56
N PRO A 39 6.57 -2.01 -9.59
CA PRO A 39 6.14 -1.69 -10.95
C PRO A 39 4.61 -1.72 -11.05
N PHE A 40 4.07 -1.21 -12.17
CA PHE A 40 2.63 -1.14 -12.39
C PHE A 40 1.89 -2.49 -12.25
N ASP A 41 2.51 -3.55 -12.76
CA ASP A 41 2.07 -4.94 -12.72
C ASP A 41 2.55 -5.67 -11.46
N GLY A 42 3.22 -4.96 -10.56
CA GLY A 42 3.72 -5.48 -9.31
C GLY A 42 2.61 -5.76 -8.28
N VAL A 43 3.03 -6.39 -7.21
CA VAL A 43 2.18 -6.78 -6.08
C VAL A 43 2.73 -6.19 -4.80
N VAL A 44 1.84 -5.95 -3.84
CA VAL A 44 2.17 -5.39 -2.53
C VAL A 44 1.59 -6.27 -1.42
N THR A 45 2.22 -6.25 -0.25
CA THR A 45 1.63 -6.89 0.93
C THR A 45 0.47 -6.07 1.46
N GLN A 46 -0.36 -6.67 2.33
CA GLN A 46 -1.42 -5.93 3.02
C GLN A 46 -0.90 -4.73 3.84
N ALA A 47 0.30 -4.84 4.42
CA ALA A 47 0.93 -3.74 5.15
C ALA A 47 1.29 -2.59 4.21
N MET A 48 1.89 -2.89 3.06
CA MET A 48 2.18 -1.87 2.04
C MET A 48 0.89 -1.27 1.46
N ALA A 49 -0.16 -2.08 1.25
CA ALA A 49 -1.47 -1.59 0.81
C ALA A 49 -2.08 -0.59 1.80
N ALA A 50 -1.95 -0.86 3.10
CA ALA A 50 -2.41 0.03 4.16
C ALA A 50 -1.68 1.39 4.11
N ASP A 51 -0.36 1.37 3.95
CA ASP A 51 0.44 2.58 3.78
C ASP A 51 0.03 3.37 2.53
N LEU A 52 -0.11 2.69 1.38
CA LEU A 52 -0.45 3.32 0.09
C LEU A 52 -1.83 3.97 0.09
N LEU A 53 -2.76 3.44 0.87
CA LEU A 53 -4.13 3.94 1.01
C LEU A 53 -4.33 4.80 2.27
N CYS A 54 -3.28 5.02 3.07
CA CYS A 54 -3.36 5.72 4.34
C CYS A 54 -4.48 5.20 5.26
N VAL A 55 -4.63 3.87 5.36
CA VAL A 55 -5.61 3.20 6.22
C VAL A 55 -4.95 2.18 7.13
N SER A 56 -5.71 1.62 8.08
CA SER A 56 -5.21 0.53 8.91
C SER A 56 -5.09 -0.78 8.13
N VAL A 57 -4.14 -1.64 8.52
CA VAL A 57 -4.05 -3.02 8.00
C VAL A 57 -5.33 -3.82 8.29
N MET A 58 -6.05 -3.48 9.37
CA MET A 58 -7.34 -4.07 9.68
C MET A 58 -8.40 -3.69 8.64
N SER A 59 -8.40 -2.46 8.15
CA SER A 59 -9.28 -2.01 7.07
C SER A 59 -9.01 -2.79 5.79
N ILE A 60 -7.73 -3.00 5.43
CA ILE A 60 -7.34 -3.82 4.27
C ILE A 60 -7.86 -5.25 4.43
N ASN A 61 -7.62 -5.88 5.58
CA ASN A 61 -8.10 -7.23 5.88
C ASN A 61 -9.63 -7.35 5.74
N ASN A 62 -10.36 -6.37 6.26
CA ASN A 62 -11.82 -6.35 6.16
C ASN A 62 -12.28 -6.19 4.70
N TRP A 63 -11.59 -5.39 3.89
CA TRP A 63 -11.94 -5.23 2.47
C TRP A 63 -11.65 -6.48 1.65
N VAL A 64 -10.54 -7.15 1.91
CA VAL A 64 -10.22 -8.46 1.30
C VAL A 64 -11.30 -9.48 1.66
N ARG A 65 -11.60 -9.66 2.95
CA ARG A 65 -12.62 -10.61 3.41
C ARG A 65 -14.02 -10.32 2.87
N ALA A 66 -14.33 -9.04 2.66
CA ALA A 66 -15.60 -8.61 2.06
C ALA A 66 -15.63 -8.71 0.53
N GLY A 67 -14.55 -9.18 -0.14
CA GLY A 67 -14.45 -9.24 -1.59
C GLY A 67 -14.36 -7.87 -2.27
N LYS A 68 -14.05 -6.81 -1.53
CA LYS A 68 -13.94 -5.43 -2.03
C LYS A 68 -12.53 -5.09 -2.55
N LEU A 69 -11.54 -5.88 -2.16
CA LEU A 69 -10.15 -5.78 -2.61
C LEU A 69 -9.69 -7.18 -3.03
N ASN A 70 -9.27 -7.33 -4.28
CA ASN A 70 -8.81 -8.61 -4.78
C ASN A 70 -7.38 -8.90 -4.31
N GLU A 71 -7.16 -10.09 -3.79
CA GLU A 71 -5.84 -10.61 -3.45
C GLU A 71 -5.47 -11.80 -4.35
N LEU A 72 -4.18 -11.98 -4.56
CA LEU A 72 -3.61 -13.20 -5.12
C LEU A 72 -3.26 -14.12 -3.94
N GLN A 73 -3.93 -15.27 -3.86
CA GLN A 73 -3.51 -16.34 -2.98
C GLN A 73 -2.30 -17.04 -3.61
N VAL A 74 -1.15 -16.79 -3.01
CA VAL A 74 0.10 -17.52 -3.24
C VAL A 74 0.43 -18.30 -1.96
N ASP A 75 1.20 -19.37 -2.08
CA ASP A 75 1.71 -20.08 -0.89
C ASP A 75 2.52 -19.12 -0.02
N GLY A 76 1.91 -18.62 1.06
CA GLY A 76 2.50 -17.64 1.97
C GLY A 76 1.64 -16.37 2.14
N PRO A 77 2.26 -15.17 2.21
CA PRO A 77 1.54 -13.94 2.51
C PRO A 77 0.59 -13.56 1.37
N SER A 78 -0.58 -13.04 1.75
CA SER A 78 -1.52 -12.43 0.80
C SER A 78 -0.86 -11.25 0.07
N LEU A 79 -0.92 -11.30 -1.26
CA LEU A 79 -0.38 -10.28 -2.15
C LEU A 79 -1.51 -9.58 -2.89
N ILE A 80 -1.50 -8.25 -2.90
CA ILE A 80 -2.51 -7.43 -3.55
C ILE A 80 -1.87 -6.78 -4.78
N PRO A 81 -2.44 -6.93 -5.99
CA PRO A 81 -1.93 -6.26 -7.17
C PRO A 81 -1.95 -4.72 -7.02
N LEU A 82 -0.92 -4.02 -7.51
CA LEU A 82 -0.87 -2.57 -7.41
C LEU A 82 -2.03 -1.87 -8.13
N HIS A 83 -2.52 -2.45 -9.23
CA HIS A 83 -3.68 -1.92 -9.95
C HIS A 83 -4.96 -1.93 -9.11
N GLU A 84 -5.13 -2.91 -8.20
CA GLU A 84 -6.25 -2.94 -7.25
C GLU A 84 -6.15 -1.82 -6.23
N ILE A 85 -4.94 -1.54 -5.72
CA ILE A 85 -4.69 -0.40 -4.83
C ILE A 85 -5.07 0.90 -5.53
N LYS A 86 -4.67 1.10 -6.79
CA LYS A 86 -5.02 2.29 -7.56
C LYS A 86 -6.53 2.42 -7.77
N ARG A 87 -7.23 1.32 -8.06
CA ARG A 87 -8.69 1.30 -8.19
C ARG A 87 -9.34 1.79 -6.90
N VAL A 88 -8.95 1.25 -5.76
CA VAL A 88 -9.49 1.66 -4.46
C VAL A 88 -9.11 3.10 -4.13
N LYS A 89 -7.87 3.51 -4.38
CA LYS A 89 -7.44 4.90 -4.21
C LYS A 89 -8.33 5.87 -5.01
N GLY A 90 -8.61 5.58 -6.27
CA GLY A 90 -9.52 6.42 -7.09
C GLY A 90 -10.94 6.49 -6.53
N ILE A 91 -11.45 5.41 -5.93
CA ILE A 91 -12.75 5.41 -5.26
C ILE A 91 -12.70 6.28 -4.00
N LEU A 92 -11.66 6.15 -3.18
CA LEU A 92 -11.53 6.95 -1.95
C LEU A 92 -11.32 8.44 -2.23
N ASP A 93 -10.53 8.78 -3.25
CA ASP A 93 -10.29 10.15 -3.71
C ASP A 93 -11.61 10.78 -4.19
N SER A 94 -12.41 10.06 -5.00
CA SER A 94 -13.70 10.56 -5.48
C SER A 94 -14.77 10.70 -4.39
N GLN A 95 -14.63 9.97 -3.28
CA GLN A 95 -15.51 10.09 -2.11
C GLN A 95 -15.06 11.14 -1.09
N GLY A 96 -13.92 11.81 -1.31
CA GLY A 96 -13.34 12.78 -0.36
C GLY A 96 -12.87 12.14 0.96
N ARG A 97 -12.70 10.82 1.02
CA ARG A 97 -12.46 10.07 2.26
C ARG A 97 -10.99 9.92 2.65
N LEU A 98 -10.06 10.40 1.81
CA LEU A 98 -8.62 10.33 2.08
C LEU A 98 -8.07 11.52 2.88
N TYR A 99 -8.90 12.55 3.15
CA TYR A 99 -8.48 13.80 3.82
C TYR A 99 -9.33 14.18 5.04
N SER A 100 -10.00 13.22 5.68
CA SER A 100 -10.77 13.47 6.91
C SER A 100 -9.90 13.22 8.15
N GLU A 101 -9.01 14.16 8.46
CA GLU A 101 -8.44 14.36 9.80
C GLU A 101 -8.85 15.75 10.30
#